data_AF-A0A3D5UB71-F1
#
_entry.id   AF-A0A3D5UB71-F1
#
_cell.length_a   1.000
_cell.length_b   1.000
_cell.length_c   1.000
_cell.angle_alpha   90.00
_cell.angle_beta   90.00
_cell.angle_gamma   90.00
#
_symmetry.space_group_name_H-M   'P 1'
#
loop_
_entity.id
_entity.type
_entity.pdbx_description
1 polymer ?
#
loop_
_entity_poly.entity_id
_entity_poly.type
_entity_poly.pdbx_seq_one_letter_code
_entity_poly.pdbx_strand_id
1 'polypeptide(L)' 'MEIRKLDQMFDVLGTRAKKRLVAAWAIDAHTIMAVSEAVKMGIIEGILVGDEQKIKAVCREHGIDAGTI' A
#
# COMPACT_ATOMS: atom_id res chain seq x y z
N MET A 1 -12.69 -20.89 -5.72
CA MET A 1 -11.59 -21.33 -4.86
C MET A 1 -11.96 -20.97 -3.43
N GLU A 2 -11.95 -21.94 -2.52
CA GLU A 2 -12.19 -21.72 -1.09
C GLU A 2 -10.88 -21.20 -0.47
N ILE A 3 -10.92 -20.03 0.17
CA ILE A 3 -9.75 -19.41 0.81
C ILE A 3 -9.67 -19.95 2.23
N ARG A 4 -8.58 -20.66 2.56
CA ARG A 4 -8.35 -21.26 3.89
C ARG A 4 -7.20 -20.60 4.66
N LYS A 5 -6.33 -19.89 3.96
CA LYS A 5 -5.18 -19.14 4.53
C LYS A 5 -5.18 -17.72 3.98
N LEU A 6 -4.72 -16.76 4.77
CA LEU A 6 -4.66 -15.35 4.36
C LEU A 6 -3.85 -15.16 3.07
N ASP A 7 -2.73 -15.87 2.91
CA ASP A 7 -1.85 -15.71 1.76
C ASP A 7 -2.54 -16.08 0.43
N GLN A 8 -3.50 -17.01 0.47
CA GLN A 8 -4.29 -17.40 -0.70
C GLN A 8 -5.21 -16.27 -1.18
N MET A 9 -5.44 -15.24 -0.37
CA MET A 9 -6.15 -14.05 -0.80
C MET A 9 -5.36 -13.28 -1.86
N PHE A 10 -4.02 -13.26 -1.77
CA PHE A 10 -3.18 -12.55 -2.73
C PHE A 10 -3.25 -13.16 -4.14
N ASP A 11 -3.29 -14.50 -4.23
CA ASP A 11 -3.47 -15.21 -5.51
C ASP A 11 -4.80 -14.85 -6.18
N VAL A 12 -5.87 -14.75 -5.39
CA VAL A 12 -7.20 -14.38 -5.89
C VAL A 12 -7.23 -12.91 -6.30
N LEU A 13 -6.64 -12.02 -5.50
CA LEU A 13 -6.67 -10.59 -5.75
C LEU A 13 -5.80 -10.19 -6.96
N GLY A 14 -4.70 -10.89 -7.22
CA GLY A 14 -3.87 -10.67 -8.43
C GLY A 14 -4.60 -10.93 -9.75
N THR A 15 -5.66 -11.75 -9.73
CA THR A 15 -6.51 -12.01 -10.92
C THR A 15 -7.65 -11.00 -11.10
N ARG A 16 -7.86 -10.11 -10.13
CA ARG A 16 -8.97 -9.15 -10.13
C ARG A 16 -8.49 -7.76 -10.50
N ALA A 17 -9.44 -6.91 -10.90
CA ALA A 17 -9.16 -5.50 -11.16
C ALA A 17 -8.65 -4.81 -9.88
N LYS A 18 -7.55 -4.05 -10.04
CA LYS A 18 -6.96 -3.26 -8.95
C LYS A 18 -7.99 -2.33 -8.34
N LYS A 19 -7.98 -2.24 -7.01
CA LYS A 19 -8.81 -1.29 -6.27
C LYS A 19 -7.96 -0.10 -5.86
N ARG A 20 -8.56 1.09 -5.86
CA ARG A 20 -7.95 2.31 -5.34
C ARG A 20 -8.14 2.35 -3.83
N LEU A 21 -7.05 2.44 -3.09
CA LEU A 21 -7.03 2.54 -1.64
C LEU A 21 -6.47 3.91 -1.25
N VAL A 22 -7.24 4.66 -0.48
CA VAL A 22 -6.85 5.98 0.02
C VAL A 22 -6.51 5.87 1.51
N ALA A 23 -5.25 6.06 1.86
CA ALA A 23 -4.82 6.15 3.25
C ALA A 23 -4.97 7.60 3.71
N ALA A 24 -6.02 7.88 4.49
CA ALA A 24 -6.23 9.19 5.09
C ALA A 24 -5.28 9.39 6.27
N TRP A 25 -4.59 10.53 6.29
CA TRP A 25 -3.58 10.89 7.28
C TRP A 25 -2.42 9.88 7.35
N ALA A 26 -1.80 9.64 6.19
CA ALA A 26 -0.73 8.65 6.01
C ALA A 26 0.62 9.05 6.64
N ILE A 27 0.67 9.27 7.96
CA ILE A 27 1.91 9.57 8.69
C ILE A 27 2.44 8.38 9.50
N ASP A 28 1.68 7.28 9.54
CA ASP A 28 2.07 6.05 10.23
C ASP A 28 2.96 5.18 9.33
N ALA A 29 4.15 4.85 9.81
CA ALA A 29 5.14 4.10 9.05
C ALA A 29 4.64 2.73 8.60
N HIS A 30 3.96 2.00 9.48
CA HIS A 30 3.43 0.67 9.15
C HIS A 30 2.35 0.74 8.08
N THR A 31 1.50 1.76 8.13
CA THR A 31 0.46 2.00 7.12
C THR A 31 1.08 2.31 5.76
N ILE A 32 2.07 3.21 5.69
CA ILE A 32 2.75 3.54 4.43
C ILE A 32 3.47 2.31 3.86
N MET A 33 4.16 1.54 4.71
CA MET A 33 4.84 0.31 4.29
C MET A 33 3.86 -0.71 3.72
N ALA A 34 2.74 -0.96 4.39
CA ALA A 34 1.73 -1.90 3.92
C ALA A 34 1.11 -1.48 2.58
N VAL A 35 0.82 -0.19 2.41
CA VAL A 35 0.30 0.34 1.13
C VAL A 35 1.35 0.22 0.04
N SER A 36 2.60 0.58 0.30
CA SER A 36 3.70 0.45 -0.65
C SER A 36 3.91 -1.00 -1.10
N GLU A 37 3.88 -1.94 -0.17
CA GLU A 37 4.01 -3.37 -0.46
C GLU A 37 2.83 -3.88 -1.30
N ALA A 38 1.60 -3.50 -0.96
CA ALA A 38 0.41 -3.90 -1.71
C ALA A 38 0.38 -3.31 -3.14
N VAL A 39 0.92 -2.10 -3.35
CA VAL A 39 1.12 -1.52 -4.68
C VAL A 39 2.20 -2.26 -5.46
N LYS A 40 3.34 -2.61 -4.83
CA LYS A 40 4.41 -3.42 -5.44
C LYS A 40 3.94 -4.81 -5.87
N MET A 41 3.08 -5.43 -5.06
CA MET A 41 2.43 -6.71 -5.38
C MET A 41 1.38 -6.58 -6.50
N GLY A 42 1.07 -5.36 -6.96
CA GLY A 42 0.14 -5.10 -8.06
C GLY A 42 -1.33 -5.32 -7.70
N ILE A 43 -1.66 -5.32 -6.41
CA ILE A 43 -2.99 -5.68 -5.91
C ILE A 43 -3.91 -4.46 -5.82
N ILE A 44 -3.31 -3.30 -5.54
CA ILE A 44 -4.02 -2.02 -5.36
C ILE A 44 -3.31 -0.88 -6.11
N GLU A 45 -4.03 0.23 -6.21
CA GLU A 45 -3.48 1.56 -6.49
C GLU A 45 -3.56 2.36 -5.19
N GLY A 46 -2.42 2.82 -4.67
CA GLY A 46 -2.34 3.57 -3.43
C GLY A 46 -2.62 5.06 -3.67
N ILE A 47 -3.17 5.73 -2.67
CA ILE A 47 -3.20 7.20 -2.60
C ILE A 47 -2.95 7.56 -1.14
N LEU A 48 -1.85 8.25 -0.86
CA LEU A 48 -1.56 8.76 0.47
C LEU A 48 -2.06 10.20 0.57
N VAL A 49 -2.88 10.48 1.58
CA VAL A 49 -3.44 11.82 1.81
C VAL A 49 -2.97 12.32 3.17
N GLY A 50 -2.43 13.53 3.23
CA GLY A 50 -1.96 14.14 4.48
C GLY A 50 -0.91 15.21 4.25
N ASP A 51 -0.09 15.42 5.26
CA ASP A 51 1.05 16.35 5.22
C ASP A 51 2.19 15.74 4.39
N GLU A 52 2.41 16.30 3.20
CA GLU A 52 3.40 15.83 2.24
C GLU A 52 4.83 15.79 2.84
N GLN A 53 5.19 16.75 3.70
CA GLN A 53 6.53 16.78 4.28
C GLN A 53 6.74 15.64 5.25
N LYS A 54 5.73 15.36 6.10
CA LYS A 54 5.77 14.23 7.04
C LYS A 54 5.75 12.89 6.31
N ILE A 55 4.88 12.75 5.31
CA ILE A 55 4.82 11.54 4.47
C ILE A 55 6.20 11.28 3.84
N LYS A 56 6.80 12.29 3.20
CA LYS A 56 8.13 12.18 2.58
C LYS A 56 9.26 11.94 3.58
N ALA A 57 9.13 12.38 4.83
CA ALA A 57 10.10 12.10 5.88
C ALA A 57 10.05 10.63 6.27
N VAL A 58 8.86 10.12 6.61
CA VAL A 58 8.65 8.71 6.98
C VAL A 58 9.01 7.78 5.82
N CYS A 59 8.63 8.12 4.58
CA CYS A 59 9.05 7.36 3.40
C CYS A 59 10.58 7.28 3.27
N ARG A 60 11.30 8.39 3.51
CA ARG A 60 12.77 8.41 3.45
C ARG A 60 13.43 7.59 4.55
N GLU A 61 12.91 7.64 5.77
CA GLU A 61 13.40 6.85 6.90
C GLU A 61 13.29 5.34 6.64
N HIS A 62 12.24 4.92 5.93
CA HIS A 62 11.96 3.52 5.63
C HIS A 62 12.41 3.08 4.21
N GLY A 63 13.10 3.94 3.46
CA GLY A 63 13.57 3.63 2.10
C GLY A 63 12.46 3.40 1.07
N ILE A 64 11.30 4.02 1.28
CA ILE A 64 10.12 3.92 0.42
C ILE A 64 10.12 5.11 -0.55
N ASP A 65 9.90 4.83 -1.84
CA ASP A 65 9.67 5.89 -2.82
C ASP A 65 8.20 6.33 -2.81
N ALA A 66 7.96 7.56 -2.36
CA ALA A 66 6.62 8.15 -2.31
C ALA A 66 6.02 8.40 -3.72
N GLY A 67 6.85 8.43 -4.78
CA GLY A 67 6.36 8.56 -6.16
C GLY A 67 5.80 7.27 -6.75
N THR A 68 6.08 6.13 -6.11
CA THR A 68 5.61 4.81 -6.53
C THR A 68 4.25 4.44 -5.91
N ILE A 69 3.76 5.24 -4.94
CA ILE A 69 2.52 4.97 -4.19
C ILE A 69 1.35 5.74 -4.79
#